data_AF-A0A350I1S5-F1
#
_entry.id   AF-A0A350I1S5-F1
#
_cell.length_a   1.000
_cell.length_b   1.000
_cell.length_c   1.000
_cell.angle_alpha   90.00
_cell.angle_beta   90.00
_cell.angle_gamma   90.00
#
_symmetry.space_group_name_H-M   'P 1'
#
loop_
_entity.id
_entity.type
_entity.pdbx_description
1 polymer ?
#
loop_
_entity_poly.entity_id
_entity_poly.type
_entity_poly.pdbx_seq_one_letter_code
_entity_poly.pdbx_strand_id
1 'polypeptide(L)'
;MKRSFYNALSIGLLALFCSHGTSLAGSWIWNPDETDPSSSSDPRFFRYEFTLAGGWESAEFALSVDNTGIAYLNGERIGSSRNWEQP
;
A
#
# COMPACT_ATOMS: atom_id res chain seq x y z
N MET A 1 -42.51 -20.69 -47.59
CA MET A 1 -42.69 -19.31 -47.05
C MET A 1 -43.05 -19.47 -45.57
N LYS A 2 -42.29 -19.06 -44.55
CA LYS A 2 -41.52 -17.82 -44.30
C LYS A 2 -40.22 -18.16 -43.54
N ARG A 3 -39.15 -17.41 -43.83
CA ARG A 3 -37.83 -17.45 -43.15
C ARG A 3 -37.89 -16.56 -41.90
N SER A 4 -37.21 -16.93 -40.80
CA SER A 4 -36.82 -16.00 -39.73
C SER A 4 -35.75 -16.65 -38.83
N PHE A 5 -34.46 -16.46 -39.14
CA PHE A 5 -33.50 -15.51 -38.54
C PHE A 5 -32.77 -16.07 -37.31
N TYR A 6 -31.48 -16.38 -37.51
CA TYR A 6 -30.47 -16.62 -36.47
C TYR A 6 -30.37 -15.39 -35.56
N ASN A 7 -30.36 -15.58 -34.23
CA ASN A 7 -29.89 -14.59 -33.25
C ASN A 7 -29.06 -15.35 -32.21
N ALA A 8 -27.74 -15.32 -32.34
CA ALA A 8 -26.86 -14.31 -31.73
C ALA A 8 -26.39 -14.78 -30.34
N LEU A 9 -25.28 -15.51 -30.39
CA LEU A 9 -24.12 -15.38 -29.50
C LEU A 9 -24.35 -14.50 -28.25
N SER A 10 -24.43 -15.13 -27.09
CA SER A 10 -24.07 -14.48 -25.83
C SER A 10 -23.38 -15.52 -24.95
N ILE A 11 -22.14 -15.81 -25.34
CA ILE A 11 -21.16 -16.41 -24.45
C ILE A 11 -20.91 -15.35 -23.37
N GLY A 12 -21.51 -15.54 -22.19
CA GLY A 12 -21.22 -14.73 -21.02
C GLY A 12 -19.76 -14.96 -20.63
N LEU A 13 -18.88 -14.06 -21.07
CA LEU A 13 -17.50 -14.01 -20.63
C LEU A 13 -17.48 -13.47 -19.20
N LEU A 14 -17.63 -14.38 -18.23
CA LEU A 14 -17.38 -14.09 -16.82
C LEU A 14 -15.86 -13.99 -16.65
N ALA A 15 -15.29 -12.82 -16.90
CA ALA A 15 -13.90 -12.55 -16.57
C ALA A 15 -13.78 -12.52 -15.04
N LEU A 16 -13.37 -13.64 -14.45
CA LEU A 16 -12.88 -13.67 -13.07
C LEU A 16 -11.61 -12.82 -13.03
N PHE A 17 -11.73 -11.57 -12.62
CA PHE A 17 -10.56 -10.78 -12.23
C PHE A 17 -10.03 -11.36 -10.93
N CYS A 18 -9.02 -12.23 -11.05
CA CYS A 18 -8.24 -12.66 -9.90
C CYS A 18 -7.41 -11.44 -9.46
N SER A 19 -7.92 -10.68 -8.47
CA SER A 19 -7.15 -9.61 -7.85
C SER A 19 -5.96 -10.24 -7.14
N HIS A 20 -4.76 -10.04 -7.70
CA HIS A 20 -3.54 -10.35 -6.97
C HIS A 20 -3.40 -9.27 -5.90
N GLY A 21 -3.66 -9.62 -4.65
CA GLY A 21 -3.33 -8.76 -3.53
C GLY A 21 -1.81 -8.65 -3.47
N THR A 22 -1.27 -7.48 -3.81
CA THR A 22 0.14 -7.19 -3.57
C THR A 22 0.35 -7.20 -2.06
N SER A 23 1.04 -8.22 -1.54
CA SER A 23 1.45 -8.20 -0.14
C SER A 23 2.59 -7.20 -0.02
N LEU A 24 2.33 -6.06 0.60
CA LEU A 24 3.39 -5.12 0.97
C LEU A 24 4.29 -5.79 2.01
N ALA A 25 5.59 -5.81 1.75
CA ALA A 25 6.59 -6.37 2.66
C ALA A 25 7.26 -5.24 3.45
N GLY A 26 7.25 -5.35 4.77
CA GLY A 26 7.93 -4.43 5.68
C GLY A 26 8.30 -5.15 6.97
N SER A 27 9.29 -4.61 7.69
CA SER A 27 9.67 -5.06 9.03
C SER A 27 9.57 -3.91 10.02
N TRP A 28 9.26 -4.21 11.28
CA TRP A 28 9.32 -3.22 12.35
C TRP A 28 10.75 -2.69 12.53
N ILE A 29 10.89 -1.38 12.69
CA ILE A 29 12.15 -0.68 12.92
C ILE A 29 11.98 0.29 14.09
N TRP A 30 13.02 0.47 14.91
CA TRP A 30 13.05 1.48 15.96
C TRP A 30 14.48 2.00 16.18
N ASN A 31 14.66 3.03 17.00
CA ASN A 31 16.00 3.53 17.37
C ASN A 31 16.02 4.09 18.82
N PRO A 32 16.90 3.62 19.71
CA PRO A 32 17.75 2.42 19.54
C PRO A 32 16.90 1.17 19.34
N ASP A 33 17.50 0.10 18.80
CA ASP A 33 16.85 -1.21 18.61
C ASP A 33 16.46 -1.88 19.95
N GLU A 34 16.80 -1.26 21.08
CA GLU A 34 16.43 -1.75 22.40
C GLU A 34 14.98 -1.40 22.71
N THR A 35 14.19 -2.48 22.86
CA THR A 35 12.86 -2.53 23.48
C THR A 35 12.95 -2.17 24.97
N ASP A 36 13.63 -1.08 25.32
CA ASP A 36 13.64 -0.58 26.67
C ASP A 36 12.23 -0.04 26.97
N PRO A 37 11.48 -0.62 27.91
CA PRO A 37 10.17 -0.12 28.30
C PRO A 37 10.21 1.30 28.87
N SER A 38 11.41 1.84 29.15
CA SER A 38 11.67 3.23 29.53
C SER A 38 12.08 4.14 28.35
N SER A 39 12.00 3.65 27.10
CA SER A 39 12.37 4.44 25.92
C SER A 39 11.67 5.81 25.94
N SER A 40 12.44 6.87 25.68
CA SER A 40 11.91 8.23 25.77
C SER A 40 10.70 8.42 24.84
N SER A 41 9.68 9.15 25.29
CA SER A 41 8.51 9.51 24.48
C SER A 41 8.82 10.49 23.34
N ASP A 42 10.10 10.77 23.09
CA ASP A 42 10.49 11.71 22.06
C ASP A 42 10.26 11.10 20.66
N PRO A 43 9.88 11.90 19.66
CA PRO A 43 9.76 11.42 18.30
C PRO A 43 11.06 10.80 17.77
N ARG A 44 10.93 9.76 16.94
CA ARG A 44 12.02 9.20 16.15
C ARG A 44 11.81 9.51 14.67
N PHE A 45 12.91 9.74 13.96
CA PHE A 45 12.90 10.10 12.55
C PHE A 45 13.61 9.01 11.74
N PHE A 46 12.85 8.37 10.86
CA PHE A 46 13.36 7.37 9.92
C PHE A 46 13.40 7.98 8.52
N ARG A 47 14.49 7.70 7.79
CA ARG A 47 14.69 8.23 6.43
C ARG A 47 15.22 7.11 5.55
N TYR A 48 14.68 7.02 4.35
CA TYR A 48 15.14 6.11 3.32
C TYR A 48 15.20 6.86 1.99
N GLU A 49 16.31 6.70 1.27
CA GLU A 49 16.51 7.27 -0.05
C GLU A 49 16.52 6.16 -1.07
N PHE A 50 15.79 6.36 -2.17
CA PHE A 50 15.73 5.42 -3.28
C PHE A 50 15.58 6.17 -4.59
N THR A 51 16.04 5.52 -5.66
CA THR A 51 15.87 6.00 -7.03
C THR A 51 14.89 5.11 -7.76
N LEU A 52 13.95 5.71 -8.46
CA LEU A 52 13.12 5.02 -9.42
C LEU A 52 13.68 5.32 -10.82
N ALA A 53 13.86 4.28 -11.66
CA ALA A 53 13.89 4.41 -13.13
C ALA A 53 12.67 5.20 -13.69
N GLY A 54 12.47 5.29 -15.01
CA GLY A 54 11.28 5.94 -15.59
C GLY A 54 10.10 4.98 -15.80
N GLY A 55 8.92 5.53 -16.08
CA GLY A 55 7.77 4.77 -16.61
C GLY A 55 6.64 4.43 -15.63
N TRP A 56 6.55 5.11 -14.50
CA TRP A 56 5.49 4.89 -13.49
C TRP A 56 4.31 5.82 -13.69
N GLU A 57 3.13 5.31 -13.40
CA GLU A 57 1.88 6.08 -13.43
C GLU A 57 1.31 6.30 -12.04
N SER A 58 1.57 5.38 -11.09
CA SER A 58 1.09 5.44 -9.72
C SER A 58 1.98 4.62 -8.78
N ALA A 59 1.85 4.87 -7.48
CA ALA A 59 2.49 4.11 -6.42
C ALA A 59 1.54 3.99 -5.23
N GLU A 60 1.71 2.95 -4.42
CA GLU A 60 0.99 2.73 -3.18
C GLU A 60 1.95 2.88 -2.00
N PHE A 61 1.51 3.56 -0.95
CA PHE A 61 2.24 3.71 0.30
C PHE A 61 1.33 3.28 1.47
N ALA A 62 1.87 2.43 2.33
CA ALA A 62 1.18 1.82 3.46
C ALA A 62 1.99 2.06 4.73
N LEU A 63 1.34 2.42 5.83
CA LEU A 63 2.04 2.79 7.07
C LEU A 63 1.27 2.31 8.31
N SER A 64 1.84 1.33 9.00
CA SER A 64 1.47 0.98 10.37
C SER A 64 2.48 1.56 11.34
N VAL A 65 2.02 2.16 12.44
CA VAL A 65 2.88 2.78 13.46
C VAL A 65 2.30 2.54 14.84
N ASP A 66 3.19 2.30 15.80
CA ASP A 66 2.89 2.32 17.22
C ASP A 66 3.76 3.41 17.90
N ASN A 67 3.23 4.52 18.45
CA ASN A 67 1.82 4.88 18.64
C ASN A 67 1.27 5.94 17.65
N THR A 68 2.11 6.78 17.05
CA THR A 68 1.69 7.80 16.06
C THR A 68 2.85 8.12 15.12
N GLY A 69 2.58 8.19 13.81
CA GLY A 69 3.59 8.54 12.82
C GLY A 69 3.07 9.42 11.69
N ILE A 70 3.98 10.13 11.04
CA ILE A 70 3.72 11.00 9.90
C ILE A 70 4.72 10.64 8.81
N ALA A 71 4.23 10.44 7.58
CA ALA A 71 5.07 10.16 6.43
C ALA A 71 5.23 11.38 5.54
N TYR A 72 6.45 11.55 5.04
CA TYR A 72 6.82 12.59 4.10
C TYR A 72 7.51 11.97 2.88
N LEU A 73 7.17 12.45 1.69
CA LEU A 73 7.85 12.12 0.44
C LEU A 73 8.39 13.42 -0.17
N ASN A 74 9.71 13.50 -0.37
CA ASN A 74 10.37 14.70 -0.92
C ASN A 74 10.01 16.02 -0.19
N GLY A 75 9.77 15.95 1.12
CA GLY A 75 9.40 17.10 1.96
C GLY A 75 7.90 17.39 2.03
N GLU A 76 7.08 16.74 1.21
CA GLU A 76 5.61 16.85 1.27
C GLU A 76 5.01 15.79 2.19
N ARG A 77 4.04 16.17 3.04
CA ARG A 77 3.34 15.21 3.91
C ARG A 77 2.35 14.38 3.10
N ILE A 78 2.56 13.07 3.04
CA ILE A 78 1.71 12.14 2.28
C ILE A 78 0.71 11.36 3.15
N GLY A 79 0.90 11.33 4.47
CA GLY A 79 -0.02 10.61 5.36
C GLY A 79 0.37 10.64 6.83
N SER A 80 -0.47 10.03 7.65
CA SER A 80 -0.21 9.75 9.07
C SER A 80 -1.00 8.55 9.53
N SER A 81 -0.46 7.80 10.48
CA SER A 81 -1.13 6.64 11.08
C SER A 81 -0.99 6.67 12.59
N ARG A 82 -1.95 6.03 13.26
CA ARG A 82 -1.94 5.67 14.69
C ARG A 82 -2.31 4.22 14.91
N ASN A 83 -2.44 3.46 13.82
CA ASN A 83 -2.91 2.09 13.86
C ASN A 83 -1.74 1.17 13.52
N TRP A 84 -1.46 0.24 14.42
CA TRP A 84 -0.47 -0.81 14.22
C TRP A 84 -1.08 -2.07 13.60
N GLU A 85 -2.41 -2.24 13.68
CA GLU A 85 -3.14 -3.42 13.17
C GLU A 85 -3.45 -3.31 11.68
N GLN A 86 -3.54 -2.08 11.15
CA GLN A 86 -3.88 -1.83 9.74
C GLN A 86 -3.05 -0.65 9.19
N PRO A 87 -2.42 -0.79 8.01
CA PRO A 87 -1.67 0.28 7.37
C PRO A 87 -2.52 1.31 6.62
#